data_AF-A0A7X7N4S2-F1
#
_entry.id   AF-A0A7X7N4S2-F1
#
_cell.length_a   1.000
_cell.length_b   1.000
_cell.length_c   1.000
_cell.angle_alpha   90.00
_cell.angle_beta   90.00
_cell.angle_gamma   90.00
#
_symmetry.space_group_name_H-M   'P 1'
#
loop_
_entity.id
_entity.type
_entity.pdbx_description
1 polymer ?
#
loop_
_entity_poly.entity_id
_entity_poly.type
_entity_poly.pdbx_seq_one_letter_code
_entity_poly.pdbx_strand_id
1 'polypeptide(L)' 'MADIIIMSSSATKKQIDNVVKRIEDLGFKVNLSEGAEKTIIGLIGDTRG' A
#
# COMPACT_ATOMS: atom_id res chain seq x y z
N MET A 1 -6.64 14.11 -0.95
CA MET A 1 -5.81 13.66 0.20
C MET A 1 -5.24 12.32 -0.22
N ALA A 2 -3.93 12.11 -0.12
CA ALA A 2 -3.34 10.81 -0.42
C ALA A 2 -3.16 10.07 0.90
N ASP A 3 -3.88 8.96 1.07
CA ASP A 3 -3.66 8.08 2.21
C ASP A 3 -2.49 7.15 1.88
N ILE A 4 -1.61 6.96 2.85
CA ILE A 4 -0.35 6.22 2.69
C ILE A 4 -0.26 5.17 3.79
N ILE A 5 0.10 3.96 3.40
CA ILE A 5 0.47 2.87 4.32
C ILE A 5 1.97 2.69 4.27
N ILE A 6 2.61 2.74 5.45
CA ILE A 6 4.04 2.45 5.60
C ILE A 6 4.16 1.04 6.17
N MET A 7 4.77 0.13 5.42
CA MET A 7 4.99 -1.24 5.86
C MET A 7 6.15 -1.30 6.86
N SER A 8 6.12 -2.33 7.73
CA SER A 8 7.29 -2.69 8.52
C SER A 8 8.49 -2.94 7.62
N SER A 9 9.70 -2.57 8.07
CA SER A 9 10.95 -2.87 7.34
C SER A 9 11.24 -4.37 7.22
N SER A 10 10.60 -5.19 8.07
CA SER A 10 10.66 -6.65 8.02
C SER A 10 9.50 -7.29 7.25
N ALA A 11 8.63 -6.50 6.63
CA ALA A 11 7.51 -7.03 5.88
C ALA A 11 8.01 -7.83 4.68
N THR A 12 7.60 -9.10 4.61
CA THR A 12 7.90 -9.95 3.48
C THR A 12 7.10 -9.52 2.25
N LYS A 13 7.59 -9.88 1.06
CA LYS A 13 6.87 -9.66 -0.20
C LYS A 13 5.43 -10.17 -0.15
N LYS A 14 5.22 -11.38 0.41
CA LYS A 14 3.88 -11.96 0.57
C LYS A 14 2.96 -11.10 1.44
N GLN A 15 3.48 -10.46 2.49
CA GLN A 15 2.69 -9.56 3.33
C GLN A 15 2.36 -8.26 2.60
N ILE A 16 3.30 -7.71 1.83
CA ILE A 16 3.07 -6.53 0.98
C ILE A 16 1.98 -6.84 -0.06
N ASP A 17 2.11 -7.96 -0.78
CA ASP A 17 1.16 -8.40 -1.81
C ASP A 17 -0.25 -8.60 -1.23
N ASN A 18 -0.35 -9.16 -0.02
CA ASN A 18 -1.63 -9.31 0.68
C ASN A 18 -2.29 -7.97 1.00
N VAL A 19 -1.50 -6.97 1.41
CA VAL A 19 -2.02 -5.62 1.70
C VAL A 19 -2.46 -4.94 0.40
N VAL A 20 -1.65 -5.03 -0.66
CA VAL A 20 -1.99 -4.51 -1.99
C VAL A 20 -3.31 -5.10 -2.47
N LYS A 21 -3.44 -6.43 -2.46
CA LYS A 21 -4.66 -7.12 -2.88
C LYS A 21 -5.88 -6.66 -2.08
N ARG A 22 -5.73 -6.49 -0.77
CA ARG A 22 -6.84 -6.02 0.07
C ARG A 22 -7.30 -4.61 -0.30
N ILE A 23 -6.38 -3.73 -0.67
CA ILE A 23 -6.70 -2.35 -1.09
C ILE A 23 -7.38 -2.37 -2.46
N GLU A 24 -6.91 -3.20 -3.38
CA GLU A 24 -7.53 -3.38 -4.70
C GLU A 24 -8.93 -4.00 -4.61
N ASP A 25 -9.14 -4.97 -3.72
CA ASP A 25 -10.46 -5.57 -3.43
C ASP A 25 -11.46 -4.53 -2.87
N LEU A 26 -10.97 -3.45 -2.27
CA LEU A 26 -11.80 -2.32 -1.81
C LEU A 26 -12.09 -1.29 -2.91
N GLY A 27 -11.59 -1.52 -4.13
CA GLY A 27 -11.80 -0.65 -5.29
C GLY A 27 -10.82 0.50 -5.44
N PHE A 28 -9.77 0.55 -4.60
CA PHE A 28 -8.72 1.55 -4.70
C PHE A 28 -7.58 1.06 -5.61
N LYS A 29 -6.86 2.00 -6.20
CA LYS A 29 -5.59 1.71 -6.87
C LYS A 29 -4.43 1.98 -5.91
N VAL A 30 -3.31 1.29 -6.11
CA VAL A 30 -2.10 1.49 -5.31
C VAL A 30 -0.93 1.97 -6.15
N ASN A 31 -0.05 2.75 -5.53
CA ASN A 31 1.29 3.03 -6.01
C ASN A 31 2.30 2.50 -4.98
N LEU A 32 3.10 1.52 -5.38
CA LEU A 32 4.07 0.86 -4.52
C LEU A 32 5.46 1.48 -4.69
N SER A 33 6.06 1.91 -3.59
CA SER A 33 7.44 2.39 -3.53
C SER A 33 8.24 1.49 -2.60
N GLU A 34 9.02 0.57 -3.19
CA GLU A 34 9.93 -0.31 -2.48
C GLU A 34 11.31 0.36 -2.35
N GLY A 35 11.63 0.86 -1.16
CA GLY A 35 12.96 1.37 -0.83
C GLY A 35 13.79 0.34 -0.07
N ALA A 36 15.10 0.58 0.02
CA ALA A 36 16.03 -0.30 0.75
C ALA A 36 15.70 -0.44 2.25
N GLU A 37 15.06 0.55 2.85
CA GLU A 37 14.72 0.56 4.28
C GLU A 37 13.24 0.36 4.58
N LYS A 38 12.35 0.83 3.69
CA LYS A 38 10.90 0.83 3.88
C LYS A 38 10.18 0.62 2.56
N THR A 39 9.05 -0.07 2.65
CA THR A 39 8.06 -0.14 1.58
C THR A 39 6.88 0.77 1.92
N ILE A 40 6.52 1.65 0.98
CA ILE A 40 5.42 2.59 1.08
C ILE A 40 4.37 2.22 0.04
N ILE A 41 3.10 2.18 0.45
CA ILE A 41 1.94 1.93 -0.41
C ILE A 41 1.08 3.19 -0.39
N GLY A 42 1.08 3.94 -1.49
CA GLY A 42 0.18 5.08 -1.68
C GLY A 42 -1.16 4.62 -2.24
N LEU A 43 -2.27 5.07 -1.67
CA LEU A 43 -3.61 4.83 -2.19
C LEU A 43 -3.99 5.93 -3.18
N ILE A 44 -4.58 5.54 -4.31
CA ILE A 44 -5.09 6.42 -5.35
C ILE A 44 -6.60 6.23 -5.42
N GLY A 45 -7.34 7.29 -5.08
CA GLY A 45 -8.80 7.33 -5.09
C GLY A 45 -9.33 8.43 -4.16
N ASP A 46 -10.65 8.68 -4.20
CA ASP A 46 -11.30 9.52 -3.19
C ASP A 46 -11.57 8.67 -1.95
N THR A 47 -10.72 8.80 -0.94
CA THR A 47 -10.87 8.11 0.35
C THR A 47 -11.74 8.88 1.34
N ARG A 48 -12.34 10.02 0.92
CA ARG A 48 -13.16 10.90 1.76
C ARG A 48 -14.65 10.90 1.39
N GLY A 49 -15.16 9.79 0.86
CA GLY A 49 -16.60 9.55 0.67
C GLY A 49 -17.33 9.22 1.96
#